data_AF-X1TRG9-F1
#
_entry.id   AF-X1TRG9-F1
#
_cell.length_a   1.000
_cell.length_b   1.000
_cell.length_c   1.000
_cell.angle_alpha   90.00
_cell.angle_beta   90.00
_cell.angle_gamma   90.00
#
_symmetry.space_group_name_H-M   'P 1'
#
loop_
_entity.id
_entity.type
_entity.pdbx_description
1 polymer ?
#
loop_
_entity_poly.entity_id
_entity_poly.type
_entity_poly.pdbx_seq_one_letter_code
_entity_poly.pdbx_strand_id
1 'polypeptide(L)'
;MKFAKSLIMIILIVSASANLFAQKKADPVGTWSFYAEAAAYEYNSGDIVIKKEGKEYTVKIVYGESYEIKGSDVVLEKDQISFKVYIEGEPVNIKGTVTRETINGTASYSEGTISFKAERKKEEKK
;
A
#
# COMPACT_ATOMS: atom_id res chain seq x y z
N MET A 1 -15.71 49.20 52.52
CA MET A 1 -16.21 49.41 51.15
C MET A 1 -15.29 48.63 50.21
N LYS A 2 -15.81 47.61 49.52
CA LYS A 2 -15.06 46.66 48.70
C LYS A 2 -14.84 47.27 47.31
N PHE A 3 -13.61 47.28 46.80
CA PHE A 3 -13.36 47.48 45.37
C PHE A 3 -12.44 46.38 44.87
N ALA A 4 -13.06 45.33 44.33
CA ALA A 4 -12.39 44.29 43.57
C ALA A 4 -11.87 44.92 42.26
N LYS A 5 -10.55 44.91 42.06
CA LYS A 5 -9.94 45.23 40.77
C LYS A 5 -10.16 44.02 39.87
N SER A 6 -11.20 44.10 39.05
CA SER A 6 -11.57 43.06 38.10
C SER A 6 -10.48 42.89 37.05
N LEU A 7 -9.96 41.66 36.99
CA LEU A 7 -9.06 41.11 35.99
C LEU A 7 -9.82 40.98 34.66
N ILE A 8 -9.35 41.59 33.57
CA ILE A 8 -9.82 41.30 32.21
C ILE A 8 -8.62 40.76 31.43
N MET A 9 -8.56 39.45 31.30
CA MET A 9 -7.61 38.71 30.49
C MET A 9 -8.24 38.49 29.11
N ILE A 10 -7.69 39.14 28.08
CA ILE A 10 -8.12 38.98 26.70
C ILE A 10 -7.64 37.60 26.20
N ILE A 11 -8.57 36.67 26.00
CA ILE A 11 -8.31 35.36 25.40
C ILE A 11 -8.34 35.53 23.88
N LEU A 12 -7.17 35.48 23.25
CA LEU A 12 -7.00 35.42 21.81
C LEU A 12 -7.26 33.97 21.34
N ILE A 13 -8.46 33.71 20.83
CA ILE A 13 -8.78 32.43 20.19
C ILE A 13 -8.25 32.51 18.75
N VAL A 14 -7.05 31.97 18.51
CA VAL A 14 -6.56 31.73 17.15
C VAL A 14 -7.21 30.45 16.65
N SER A 15 -8.23 30.58 15.81
CA SER A 15 -8.80 29.46 15.07
C SER A 15 -7.80 29.00 14.01
N ALA A 16 -7.03 27.97 14.31
CA ALA A 16 -6.24 27.25 13.32
C ALA A 16 -7.20 26.52 12.37
N SER A 17 -7.51 27.13 11.22
CA SER A 17 -8.19 26.45 10.13
C SER A 17 -7.21 25.45 9.50
N ALA A 18 -7.31 24.18 9.90
CA ALA A 18 -6.62 23.09 9.22
C ALA A 18 -7.26 22.91 7.83
N ASN A 19 -6.59 23.41 6.79
CA ASN A 19 -6.91 23.04 5.42
C ASN A 19 -6.58 21.55 5.24
N LEU A 20 -7.59 20.69 5.41
CA LEU A 20 -7.53 19.30 5.00
C LEU A 20 -7.54 19.27 3.47
N PHE A 21 -6.37 19.45 2.86
CA PHE A 21 -6.19 19.01 1.48
C PHE A 21 -6.46 17.51 1.48
N ALA A 22 -7.62 17.11 0.97
CA ALA A 22 -7.94 15.72 0.70
C ALA A 22 -6.85 15.18 -0.24
N GLN A 23 -5.83 14.55 0.36
CA GLN A 23 -4.74 13.94 -0.38
C GLN A 23 -5.38 12.87 -1.25
N LYS A 24 -5.39 13.11 -2.57
CA LYS A 24 -5.96 12.19 -3.57
C LYS A 24 -5.38 10.80 -3.29
N LYS A 25 -6.20 9.87 -2.79
CA LYS A 25 -5.77 8.52 -2.41
C LYS A 25 -5.03 7.90 -3.59
N ALA A 26 -3.90 7.25 -3.32
CA ALA A 26 -3.20 6.49 -4.35
C ALA A 26 -4.14 5.38 -4.83
N ASP A 27 -4.38 5.32 -6.13
CA ASP A 27 -5.18 4.24 -6.74
C ASP A 27 -4.29 3.01 -6.90
N PRO A 28 -4.54 1.89 -6.21
CA PRO A 28 -3.69 0.71 -6.33
C PRO A 28 -3.87 -0.04 -7.65
N VAL A 29 -4.94 0.22 -8.41
CA VAL A 29 -5.21 -0.48 -9.67
C VAL A 29 -4.08 -0.24 -10.66
N GLY A 30 -3.60 -1.31 -11.27
CA GLY A 30 -2.53 -1.29 -12.26
C GLY A 30 -1.58 -2.48 -12.13
N THR A 31 -0.53 -2.44 -12.95
CA THR A 31 0.57 -3.42 -12.93
C THR A 31 1.81 -2.79 -12.30
N TRP A 32 2.45 -3.51 -11.39
CA TRP A 32 3.57 -3.05 -10.60
C TRP A 32 4.72 -4.03 -10.71
N SER A 33 5.83 -3.63 -11.33
CA SER A 33 7.02 -4.47 -11.42
C SER A 33 7.75 -4.46 -10.09
N PHE A 34 7.92 -5.62 -9.45
CA PHE A 34 8.58 -5.73 -8.16
C PHE A 34 9.97 -6.34 -8.25
N TYR A 35 10.78 -6.01 -7.26
CA TYR A 35 12.07 -6.63 -6.99
C TYR A 35 12.27 -6.83 -5.47
N ALA A 36 12.76 -8.01 -5.11
CA ALA A 36 13.03 -8.46 -3.74
C ALA A 36 14.39 -9.15 -3.69
N GLU A 37 15.45 -8.40 -3.33
CA GLU A 37 16.84 -8.87 -3.41
C GLU A 37 17.12 -10.15 -2.61
N ALA A 38 16.47 -10.31 -1.45
CA ALA A 38 16.68 -11.44 -0.55
C ALA A 38 15.82 -12.68 -0.88
N ALA A 39 14.99 -12.63 -1.93
CA ALA A 39 14.20 -13.78 -2.38
C ALA A 39 15.01 -14.68 -3.34
N ALA A 40 14.63 -15.95 -3.42
CA ALA A 40 15.20 -16.90 -4.38
C ALA A 40 15.04 -16.37 -5.82
N TYR A 41 15.97 -16.73 -6.71
CA TYR A 41 16.05 -16.18 -8.07
C TYR A 41 14.73 -16.34 -8.85
N GLU A 42 14.04 -17.45 -8.65
CA GLU A 42 12.76 -17.79 -9.27
C GLU A 42 11.62 -16.85 -8.84
N TYR A 43 11.76 -16.19 -7.68
CA TYR A 43 10.72 -15.38 -7.04
C TYR A 43 11.16 -13.94 -6.71
N ASN A 44 12.37 -13.53 -7.09
CA ASN A 44 12.92 -12.22 -6.72
C ASN A 44 12.36 -11.06 -7.54
N SER A 45 11.71 -11.34 -8.67
CA SER A 45 11.19 -10.32 -9.58
C SER A 45 9.97 -10.81 -10.33
N GLY A 46 9.14 -9.86 -10.74
CA GLY A 46 7.90 -10.13 -11.47
C GLY A 46 6.96 -8.93 -11.45
N ASP A 47 5.68 -9.18 -11.68
CA ASP A 47 4.64 -8.17 -11.68
C ASP A 47 3.54 -8.47 -10.66
N ILE A 48 3.15 -7.49 -9.87
CA ILE A 48 1.93 -7.50 -9.08
C ILE A 48 0.85 -6.80 -9.93
N VAL A 49 -0.20 -7.53 -10.28
CA VAL A 49 -1.34 -6.99 -11.04
C VAL A 49 -2.52 -6.85 -10.09
N ILE A 50 -2.97 -5.61 -9.89
CA ILE A 50 -4.11 -5.26 -9.05
C ILE A 50 -5.23 -4.77 -9.95
N LYS A 51 -6.39 -5.42 -9.86
CA LYS A 51 -7.61 -5.05 -10.59
C LYS A 51 -8.74 -4.75 -9.62
N LYS A 52 -9.72 -4.00 -10.11
CA LYS A 52 -10.97 -3.74 -9.40
C LYS A 52 -12.11 -4.44 -10.13
N GLU A 53 -12.80 -5.33 -9.44
CA GLU A 53 -13.95 -6.10 -9.93
C GLU A 53 -15.18 -5.70 -9.11
N GLY A 54 -15.98 -4.76 -9.65
CA GLY A 54 -17.09 -4.17 -8.93
C GLY A 54 -16.61 -3.38 -7.69
N LYS A 55 -16.91 -3.91 -6.50
CA LYS A 55 -16.52 -3.32 -5.21
C LYS A 55 -15.28 -3.95 -4.60
N GLU A 56 -14.81 -5.05 -5.17
CA GLU A 56 -13.70 -5.85 -4.64
C GLU A 56 -12.42 -5.63 -5.45
N TYR A 57 -11.29 -5.99 -4.85
CA TYR A 57 -9.99 -5.98 -5.51
C TYR A 57 -9.53 -7.41 -5.73
N THR A 58 -9.00 -7.68 -6.92
CA THR A 58 -8.33 -8.94 -7.24
C THR A 58 -6.84 -8.66 -7.46
N VAL A 59 -6.00 -9.57 -6.98
CA VAL A 59 -4.55 -9.48 -7.10
C VAL A 59 -4.01 -10.77 -7.71
N LYS A 60 -3.02 -10.66 -8.58
CA LYS A 60 -2.19 -11.78 -8.99
C LYS A 60 -0.73 -11.35 -9.08
N ILE A 61 0.18 -12.29 -8.84
CA ILE A 61 1.60 -12.15 -9.11
C ILE A 61 1.91 -12.89 -10.40
N VAL A 62 2.67 -12.28 -11.29
CA VAL A 62 3.15 -12.87 -12.54
C VAL A 62 4.68 -12.94 -12.48
N TYR A 63 5.23 -14.14 -12.56
CA TYR A 63 6.66 -14.39 -12.68
C TYR A 63 6.98 -14.80 -14.13
N GLY A 64 8.05 -14.25 -14.69
CA GLY A 64 8.44 -14.51 -16.08
C GLY A 64 7.33 -14.16 -17.09
N GLU A 65 7.18 -14.98 -18.13
CA GLU A 65 6.22 -14.70 -19.22
C GLU A 65 4.78 -15.14 -18.93
N SER A 66 4.56 -16.12 -18.04
CA SER A 66 3.22 -16.72 -17.88
C SER A 66 2.91 -17.38 -16.54
N TYR A 67 3.85 -17.44 -15.59
CA TYR A 67 3.57 -18.10 -14.32
C TYR A 67 2.77 -17.16 -13.41
N GLU A 68 1.48 -17.45 -13.24
CA GLU A 68 0.56 -16.62 -12.47
C GLU A 68 0.14 -17.27 -11.16
N ILE A 69 0.26 -16.53 -10.06
CA ILE A 69 -0.25 -16.91 -8.74
C ILE A 69 -1.33 -15.93 -8.32
N LYS A 70 -2.54 -16.44 -8.06
CA LYS A 70 -3.66 -15.61 -7.58
C LYS A 70 -3.48 -15.28 -6.11
N GLY A 71 -3.69 -14.01 -5.78
CA GLY A 71 -3.83 -13.55 -4.41
C GLY A 71 -5.19 -13.92 -3.82
N SER A 72 -5.20 -14.21 -2.54
CA SER A 72 -6.38 -14.45 -1.70
C SER A 72 -6.38 -13.47 -0.53
N ASP A 73 -7.50 -13.36 0.18
CA ASP A 73 -7.64 -12.47 1.35
C ASP A 73 -7.21 -11.01 1.05
N VAL A 74 -7.60 -10.50 -0.13
CA VAL A 74 -7.20 -9.16 -0.58
C VAL A 74 -7.91 -8.10 0.24
N VAL A 75 -7.13 -7.30 0.95
CA VAL A 75 -7.61 -6.17 1.76
C VAL A 75 -6.89 -4.91 1.32
N LEU A 76 -7.66 -3.84 1.10
CA LEU A 76 -7.15 -2.51 0.83
C LEU A 76 -7.73 -1.53 1.86
N GLU A 77 -6.87 -1.06 2.77
CA GLU A 77 -7.22 -0.08 3.80
C GLU A 77 -6.36 1.16 3.68
N LYS A 78 -6.99 2.31 3.40
CA LYS A 78 -6.30 3.58 3.15
C LYS A 78 -5.31 3.48 1.99
N ASP A 79 -4.02 3.37 2.29
CA ASP A 79 -2.87 3.24 1.40
C ASP A 79 -2.15 1.90 1.62
N GLN A 80 -2.67 1.02 2.47
CA GLN A 80 -2.11 -0.30 2.72
C GLN A 80 -2.87 -1.35 1.91
N ILE A 81 -2.13 -2.17 1.16
CA ILE A 81 -2.65 -3.39 0.55
C ILE A 81 -2.07 -4.61 1.26
N SER A 82 -2.88 -5.62 1.48
CA SER A 82 -2.43 -6.93 1.94
C SER A 82 -3.17 -8.04 1.23
N PHE A 83 -2.46 -9.14 0.97
CA PHE A 83 -3.03 -10.35 0.38
C PHE A 83 -2.12 -11.54 0.67
N LYS A 84 -2.62 -12.74 0.45
CA LYS A 84 -1.89 -14.00 0.62
C LYS A 84 -1.72 -14.71 -0.72
N VAL A 85 -0.53 -15.22 -0.99
CA VAL A 85 -0.26 -16.13 -2.11
C VAL A 85 0.29 -17.44 -1.59
N TYR A 86 0.19 -18.50 -2.38
CA TYR A 86 0.79 -19.80 -2.07
C TYR A 86 1.88 -20.08 -3.09
N ILE A 87 3.13 -20.17 -2.62
CA ILE A 87 4.29 -20.53 -3.43
C ILE A 87 4.70 -21.93 -2.97
N GLU A 88 4.64 -22.90 -3.88
CA GLU A 88 4.98 -24.31 -3.58
C GLU A 88 4.24 -24.90 -2.36
N GLY A 89 3.01 -24.43 -2.11
CA GLY A 89 2.18 -24.85 -0.98
C GLY A 89 2.42 -24.07 0.32
N GLU A 90 3.45 -23.23 0.38
CA GLU A 90 3.71 -22.36 1.53
C GLU A 90 2.93 -21.03 1.42
N PRO A 91 2.21 -20.61 2.47
CA PRO A 91 1.54 -19.32 2.48
C PRO A 91 2.55 -18.18 2.65
N VAL A 92 2.56 -17.25 1.70
CA VAL A 92 3.33 -16.00 1.77
C VAL A 92 2.37 -14.84 1.95
N ASN A 93 2.52 -14.10 3.04
CA ASN A 93 1.70 -12.94 3.37
C ASN A 93 2.37 -11.66 2.84
N ILE A 94 1.71 -10.99 1.91
CA ILE A 94 2.18 -9.74 1.33
C ILE A 94 1.50 -8.57 2.03
N LYS A 95 2.29 -7.56 2.42
CA LYS A 95 1.81 -6.25 2.89
C LYS A 95 2.59 -5.15 2.20
N GLY A 96 1.92 -4.10 1.75
CA GLY A 96 2.57 -3.00 1.06
C GLY A 96 1.88 -1.66 1.25
N THR A 97 2.68 -0.61 1.33
CA THR A 97 2.23 0.79 1.29
C THR A 97 2.23 1.28 -0.15
N VAL A 98 1.06 1.61 -0.67
CA VAL A 98 0.83 2.09 -2.03
C VAL A 98 0.97 3.60 -2.08
N THR A 99 1.94 4.07 -2.85
CA THR A 99 2.08 5.47 -3.24
C THR A 99 1.61 5.67 -4.68
N ARG A 100 1.78 6.87 -5.24
CA ARG A 100 1.43 7.10 -6.66
C ARG A 100 2.26 6.24 -7.61
N GLU A 101 3.53 6.05 -7.29
CA GLU A 101 4.53 5.48 -8.20
C GLU A 101 5.12 4.16 -7.72
N THR A 102 5.07 3.91 -6.41
CA THR A 102 5.69 2.73 -5.81
C THR A 102 4.78 2.00 -4.83
N ILE A 103 5.01 0.69 -4.68
CA ILE A 103 4.59 -0.10 -3.52
C ILE A 103 5.85 -0.49 -2.77
N ASN A 104 5.97 -0.08 -1.51
CA ASN A 104 7.03 -0.57 -0.62
C ASN A 104 6.41 -1.57 0.33
N GLY A 105 6.91 -2.79 0.35
CA GLY A 105 6.24 -3.87 1.06
C GLY A 105 7.15 -4.95 1.58
N THR A 106 6.51 -5.94 2.20
CA THR A 106 7.15 -7.11 2.79
C THR A 106 6.39 -8.37 2.39
N ALA A 107 7.13 -9.45 2.15
CA ALA A 107 6.64 -10.81 2.01
C ALA A 107 7.06 -11.62 3.23
N SER A 108 6.11 -12.10 4.02
CA SER A 108 6.36 -12.87 5.25
C SER A 108 5.91 -14.32 5.09
N TYR A 109 6.80 -15.25 5.39
CA TYR A 109 6.61 -16.70 5.29
C TYR A 109 7.28 -17.38 6.50
N SER A 110 7.34 -18.71 6.53
CA SER A 110 7.77 -19.44 7.75
C SER A 110 9.23 -19.20 8.12
N GLU A 111 10.11 -18.98 7.14
CA GLU A 111 11.54 -18.77 7.39
C GLU A 111 11.91 -17.30 7.63
N GLY A 112 11.02 -16.36 7.34
CA GLY A 112 11.33 -14.95 7.57
C GLY A 112 10.44 -13.95 6.86
N THR A 113 10.93 -12.72 6.79
CA THR A 113 10.27 -11.61 6.10
C THR A 113 11.27 -10.91 5.19
N ILE A 114 10.90 -10.77 3.93
CA ILE A 114 11.70 -10.15 2.88
C ILE A 114 11.05 -8.82 2.49
N SER A 115 11.83 -7.76 2.37
CA SER A 115 11.36 -6.50 1.80
C SER A 115 11.37 -6.55 0.28
N PHE A 116 10.40 -5.87 -0.33
CA PHE A 116 10.36 -5.67 -1.77
C PHE A 116 9.96 -4.23 -2.09
N LYS A 117 10.36 -3.79 -3.27
CA LYS A 117 9.88 -2.55 -3.88
C LYS A 117 9.23 -2.89 -5.20
N ALA A 118 8.06 -2.30 -5.47
CA ALA A 118 7.42 -2.36 -6.77
C ALA A 118 7.22 -0.98 -7.37
N GLU A 119 7.38 -0.87 -8.68
CA GLU A 119 7.24 0.37 -9.45
C GLU A 119 6.10 0.21 -10.45
N ARG A 120 5.26 1.24 -10.56
CA ARG A 120 4.11 1.22 -11.47
C ARG A 120 4.62 1.13 -12.91
N LYS A 121 4.19 0.10 -13.66
CA LYS A 121 4.44 0.04 -15.11
C LYS A 121 3.66 1.17 -15.78
N LYS A 122 4.34 1.93 -16.65
CA LYS A 122 3.65 2.89 -17.52
C LYS A 122 2.81 2.07 -18.50
N GLU A 123 1.52 2.38 -18.60
CA GLU A 123 0.70 1.85 -19.68
C GLU A 123 1.30 2.34 -21.00
N GLU A 124 1.83 1.44 -21.81
CA GLU A 124 2.08 1.75 -23.21
C GLU A 124 0.71 2.01 -23.85
N LYS A 125 0.42 3.27 -24.15
CA LYS A 125 -0.73 3.62 -24.97
C LYS A 125 -0.57 2.93 -26.31
N LYS A 126 -1.30 1.84 -26.52
CA LYS A 126 -1.54 1.28 -27.85
C LYS A 126 -2.49 2.18 -28.64
#